data_AF-A0A252B1E4-F1
#
_entry.id   AF-A0A252B1E4-F1
#
_cell.length_a   1.000
_cell.length_b   1.000
_cell.length_c   1.000
_cell.angle_alpha   90.00
_cell.angle_beta   90.00
_cell.angle_gamma   90.00
#
_symmetry.space_group_name_H-M   'P 1'
#
loop_
_entity.id
_entity.type
_entity.pdbx_description
1 polymer ?
#
loop_
_entity_poly.entity_id
_entity_poly.type
_entity_poly.pdbx_seq_one_letter_code
_entity_poly.pdbx_strand_id
1 'polypeptide(L)'
;MVTAEKFQIGAGLSGYVAELAAAQICAVKGVPPTTRHAAYLQSWINIMKADKRAIFTAASHASRAVEFLLAAAESPVEERPLAA
;
A
#
# COMPACT_ATOMS: atom_id res chain seq x y z
N MET A 1 30.50 19.43 -0.76
CA MET A 1 29.32 19.37 0.14
C MET A 1 28.11 19.07 -0.73
N VAL A 2 27.76 17.79 -0.89
CA VAL A 2 26.55 17.41 -1.66
C VAL A 2 25.40 17.38 -0.65
N THR A 3 24.53 18.37 -0.75
CA THR A 3 23.25 18.38 -0.04
C THR A 3 22.40 17.28 -0.65
N ALA A 4 22.25 16.16 0.07
CA ALA A 4 21.23 15.17 -0.24
C ALA A 4 19.86 15.86 -0.04
N GLU A 5 19.22 16.27 -1.13
CA GLU A 5 17.84 16.70 -1.11
C GLU A 5 17.02 15.56 -0.50
N LYS A 6 16.43 15.83 0.66
CA LYS A 6 15.46 14.95 1.29
C LYS A 6 14.33 14.77 0.27
N PHE A 7 14.21 13.55 -0.24
CA PHE A 7 13.14 13.13 -1.12
C PHE A 7 11.82 13.14 -0.33
N GLN A 8 11.23 14.32 -0.17
CA GLN A 8 9.89 14.52 0.36
C GLN A 8 8.88 14.09 -0.70
N ILE A 9 8.65 12.79 -0.84
CA ILE A 9 7.52 12.26 -1.60
C ILE A 9 6.35 12.05 -0.66
N GLY A 10 5.49 13.07 -0.56
CA GLY A 10 4.26 13.04 0.23
C GLY A 10 3.07 12.34 -0.44
N ALA A 11 3.21 11.78 -1.65
CA ALA A 11 2.08 11.13 -2.35
C ALA A 11 2.45 9.95 -3.28
N GLY A 12 3.71 9.81 -3.70
CA GLY A 12 4.12 8.74 -4.63
C GLY A 12 4.09 7.35 -3.98
N LEU A 13 4.69 7.19 -2.78
CA LEU A 13 4.82 5.89 -2.13
C LEU A 13 3.55 5.34 -1.49
N SER A 14 2.63 6.20 -1.03
CA SER A 14 1.41 5.78 -0.33
C SER A 14 0.46 5.00 -1.24
N GLY A 15 0.37 5.37 -2.52
CA GLY A 15 -0.37 4.59 -3.52
C GLY A 15 0.19 3.17 -3.70
N TYR A 16 1.51 2.99 -3.58
CA TYR A 16 2.14 1.68 -3.78
C TYR A 16 1.90 0.75 -2.60
N VAL A 17 1.97 1.29 -1.39
CA VAL A 17 1.63 0.57 -0.17
C VAL A 17 0.17 0.13 -0.21
N ALA A 18 -0.74 1.01 -0.65
CA ALA A 18 -2.16 0.70 -0.76
C ALA A 18 -2.46 -0.38 -1.80
N GLU A 19 -1.89 -0.29 -3.00
CA GLU A 19 -2.08 -1.30 -4.07
C GLU A 19 -1.48 -2.66 -3.68
N LEU A 20 -0.29 -2.69 -3.07
CA LEU A 20 0.31 -3.93 -2.56
C LEU A 20 -0.53 -4.54 -1.43
N ALA A 21 -1.03 -3.72 -0.50
CA ALA A 21 -1.89 -4.19 0.58
C ALA A 21 -3.23 -4.72 0.04
N ALA A 22 -3.84 -4.05 -0.94
CA ALA A 22 -5.05 -4.52 -1.60
C ALA A 22 -4.83 -5.87 -2.29
N ALA A 23 -3.72 -6.03 -3.02
CA ALA A 23 -3.36 -7.29 -3.67
C ALA A 23 -3.13 -8.43 -2.65
N GLN A 24 -2.44 -8.15 -1.54
CA GLN A 24 -2.21 -9.11 -0.46
C GLN A 24 -3.53 -9.51 0.21
N ILE A 25 -4.44 -8.57 0.49
CA ILE A 25 -5.77 -8.85 1.05
C ILE A 25 -6.59 -9.71 0.10
N CYS A 26 -6.59 -9.40 -1.19
CA CYS A 26 -7.26 -10.21 -2.20
C CYS A 26 -6.74 -11.65 -2.19
N ALA A 27 -5.42 -11.84 -2.09
CA ALA A 27 -4.82 -13.16 -1.97
C ALA A 27 -5.26 -13.90 -0.70
N VAL A 28 -5.27 -13.22 0.46
CA VAL A 28 -5.67 -13.81 1.76
C VAL A 28 -7.16 -14.16 1.79
N LYS A 29 -8.02 -13.32 1.21
CA LYS A 29 -9.48 -13.49 1.21
C LYS A 29 -10.00 -14.31 0.01
N GLY A 30 -9.13 -14.78 -0.88
CA GLY A 30 -9.51 -15.53 -2.07
C GLY A 30 -10.26 -14.71 -3.13
N VAL A 31 -10.11 -13.37 -3.12
CA VAL A 31 -10.71 -12.49 -4.12
C VAL A 31 -9.79 -12.46 -5.35
N PRO A 32 -10.29 -12.80 -6.55
CA PRO A 32 -9.49 -12.73 -7.77
C PRO A 32 -9.01 -11.29 -8.03
N PRO A 33 -7.70 -11.08 -8.29
CA PRO A 33 -7.21 -9.76 -8.64
C PRO A 33 -7.77 -9.34 -10.00
N THR A 34 -8.28 -8.10 -10.09
CA THR A 34 -8.65 -7.48 -11.37
C THR A 34 -7.56 -6.49 -11.76
N THR A 35 -7.22 -6.42 -13.04
CA THR A 35 -6.17 -5.52 -13.53
C THR A 35 -6.63 -4.07 -13.38
N ARG A 36 -5.90 -3.27 -12.60
CA ARG A 36 -6.09 -1.82 -12.49
C ARG A 36 -4.96 -1.09 -13.23
N HIS A 37 -5.29 0.09 -13.76
CA HIS A 37 -4.64 0.74 -14.90
C HIS A 37 -3.11 0.82 -14.86
N ALA A 38 -2.44 0.34 -15.91
CA ALA A 38 -0.98 0.33 -16.08
C ALA A 38 -0.28 1.71 -16.09
N ALA A 39 -1.03 2.82 -16.03
CA ALA A 39 -0.50 4.18 -16.10
C ALA A 39 0.54 4.50 -15.00
N TYR A 40 0.47 3.83 -13.85
CA TYR A 40 1.41 4.04 -12.75
C TYR A 40 2.73 3.24 -12.88
N LEU A 41 2.79 2.22 -13.75
CA LEU A 41 3.97 1.34 -13.89
C LEU A 41 5.22 2.11 -14.31
N GLN A 42 5.07 3.12 -15.18
CA GLN A 42 6.18 3.96 -15.62
C GLN A 42 6.79 4.75 -14.45
N SER A 43 5.95 5.27 -13.55
CA SER A 43 6.42 5.94 -12.33
C SER A 43 7.13 4.96 -11.40
N TRP A 44 6.67 3.72 -11.31
CA TRP A 44 7.26 2.68 -10.45
C TRP A 44 8.65 2.29 -10.93
N ILE A 45 8.82 2.13 -12.23
CA ILE A 45 10.12 1.83 -12.84
C ILE A 45 11.12 2.94 -12.52
N ASN A 46 10.70 4.21 -12.59
CA ASN A 46 11.59 5.34 -12.28
C ASN A 46 12.01 5.33 -10.80
N ILE A 47 11.11 5.00 -9.89
CA ILE A 47 11.40 4.91 -8.45
C ILE A 47 12.32 3.73 -8.15
N MET A 48 12.09 2.56 -8.75
CA MET A 48 12.98 1.40 -8.57
C MET A 48 14.37 1.62 -9.16
N LYS A 49 14.49 2.44 -10.22
CA LYS A 49 15.79 2.87 -10.75
C LYS A 49 16.53 3.80 -9.80
N ALA A 50 15.80 4.68 -9.10
CA ALA A 50 16.38 5.60 -8.12
C ALA A 50 16.73 4.91 -6.80
N ASP A 51 15.89 3.97 -6.34
CA ASP A 51 16.09 3.21 -5.10
C ASP A 51 15.68 1.74 -5.28
N LYS A 52 16.67 0.85 -5.26
CA LYS A 52 16.50 -0.60 -5.36
C LYS A 52 15.78 -1.20 -4.14
N ARG A 53 15.71 -0.49 -3.02
CA ARG A 53 15.04 -0.94 -1.79
C ARG A 53 13.59 -0.49 -1.71
N ALA A 54 13.15 0.43 -2.58
CA ALA A 54 11.81 1.01 -2.54
C ALA A 54 10.69 -0.05 -2.53
N ILE A 55 10.84 -1.13 -3.29
CA ILE A 55 9.85 -2.22 -3.34
C ILE A 55 9.76 -2.98 -2.01
N PHE A 56 10.89 -3.24 -1.34
CA PHE A 56 10.92 -3.95 -0.07
C PHE A 56 10.37 -3.09 1.07
N THR A 57 10.67 -1.79 1.03
CA THR A 57 10.10 -0.81 1.95
C THR A 57 8.58 -0.74 1.79
N ALA A 58 8.09 -0.57 0.55
CA ALA A 58 6.65 -0.53 0.28
C ALA A 58 5.96 -1.83 0.69
N ALA A 59 6.55 -3.00 0.39
CA ALA A 59 6.01 -4.30 0.78
C ALA A 59 5.94 -4.45 2.32
N SER A 60 6.96 -4.00 3.04
CA SER A 60 6.98 -4.06 4.51
C SER A 60 5.89 -3.17 5.13
N HIS A 61 5.66 -1.98 4.57
CA HIS A 61 4.55 -1.13 4.99
C HIS A 61 3.18 -1.74 4.63
N ALA A 62 3.06 -2.36 3.46
CA ALA A 62 1.84 -3.02 3.03
C ALA A 62 1.48 -4.18 3.96
N SER A 63 2.44 -5.05 4.28
CA SER A 63 2.21 -6.17 5.21
C SER A 63 1.69 -5.71 6.57
N ARG A 64 2.26 -4.63 7.13
CA ARG A 64 1.75 -4.03 8.39
C ARG A 64 0.32 -3.50 8.25
N ALA A 65 -0.01 -2.88 7.12
CA ALA A 65 -1.38 -2.41 6.87
C ALA A 65 -2.36 -3.57 6.74
N VAL A 66 -1.98 -4.66 6.07
CA VAL A 66 -2.80 -5.87 5.93
C VAL A 66 -3.05 -6.53 7.28
N GLU A 67 -2.01 -6.72 8.09
CA GLU A 67 -2.14 -7.27 9.45
C GLU A 67 -3.11 -6.45 10.29
N PHE A 68 -2.98 -5.12 10.25
CA PHE A 68 -3.90 -4.21 10.94
C PHE A 68 -5.35 -4.36 10.46
N LEU A 69 -5.57 -4.39 9.14
CA LEU A 69 -6.91 -4.49 8.56
C LEU A 69 -7.58 -5.84 8.84
N LEU A 70 -6.81 -6.93 8.79
CA LEU A 70 -7.32 -8.26 9.13
C LEU A 70 -7.69 -8.37 10.61
N ALA A 71 -6.83 -7.87 11.50
CA ALA A 71 -7.11 -7.84 12.94
C ALA A 71 -8.34 -6.98 13.26
N ALA A 72 -8.48 -5.82 12.61
CA ALA A 72 -9.65 -4.96 12.78
C ALA A 72 -10.94 -5.64 12.30
N ALA A 73 -10.88 -6.42 11.21
CA ALA A 73 -12.03 -7.13 10.67
C ALA A 73 -12.52 -8.31 11.54
N GLU A 74 -11.69 -8.82 12.44
CA GLU A 74 -12.04 -9.90 13.38
C GLU A 74 -12.60 -9.37 14.71
N SER A 75 -12.41 -8.07 15.00
CA SER A 75 -12.98 -7.43 16.18
C SER A 75 -14.50 -7.26 16.04
N PRO A 76 -15.29 -7.38 17.13
CA PRO A 76 -16.73 -7.13 17.07
C PRO A 76 -16.99 -5.73 16.52
N VAL A 77 -17.76 -5.64 15.44
CA VAL A 77 -18.19 -4.35 14.91
C VAL A 77 -19.05 -3.69 15.97
N GLU A 78 -18.55 -2.61 16.57
CA GLU A 78 -19.36 -1.76 17.42
C GLU A 78 -20.39 -1.07 16.51
N GLU A 79 -21.59 -1.65 16.43
CA GLU A 79 -22.72 -1.07 15.72
C GLU A 79 -23.05 0.26 16.37
N ARG A 80 -22.53 1.35 15.79
CA ARG A 80 -22.99 2.70 16.13
C ARG A 80 -24.42 2.81 15.62
N PRO A 81 -25.42 3.06 16.49
CA PRO A 81 -26.79 3.24 16.03
C PRO A 81 -26.81 4.38 15.03
N LEU A 82 -27.40 4.14 13.86
CA LEU A 82 -27.71 5.21 12.92
C LEU A 82 -28.72 6.10 13.65
N ALA A 83 -28.27 7.28 14.11
CA ALA A 83 -29.14 8.23 14.78
C ALA A 83 -30.35 8.50 13.87
N ALA A 84 -31.53 8.14 14.36
CA ALA A 84 -32.82 8.30 13.69
C ALA A 84 -33.22 9.76 13.53
#